data_AF-A0A9D5Y211-F1
#
_entry.id   AF-A0A9D5Y211-F1
#
_cell.length_a   1.000
_cell.length_b   1.000
_cell.length_c   1.000
_cell.angle_alpha   90.00
_cell.angle_beta   90.00
_cell.angle_gamma   90.00
#
_symmetry.space_group_name_H-M   'P 1'
#
loop_
_entity.id
_entity.type
_entity.pdbx_description
1 polymer ?
#
loop_
_entity_poly.entity_id
_entity_poly.type
_entity_poly.pdbx_seq_one_letter_code
_entity_poly.pdbx_strand_id
1 'polypeptide(L)' 'MTMKPEEKLKEEGYIRYRGAVDASVYEYFNCDHSWKAKWYLKEGHYCCRGCKERCETREPDGFQLFLDLG' A
#
# COMPACT_ATOMS: atom_id res chain seq x y z
N MET A 1 23.75 6.63 7.79
CA MET A 1 22.48 7.36 7.61
C MET A 1 21.44 6.37 7.12
N THR A 2 20.50 5.97 7.97
CA THR A 2 19.45 5.00 7.58
C THR A 2 18.33 5.77 6.89
N MET A 3 18.33 5.80 5.56
CA MET A 3 17.24 6.39 4.77
C MET A 3 15.91 5.70 5.16
N LYS A 4 14.88 6.50 5.40
CA LYS A 4 13.56 5.95 5.74
C LYS A 4 12.96 5.28 4.50
N PRO A 5 12.26 4.14 4.65
CA PRO A 5 11.62 3.45 3.52
C PRO A 5 10.62 4.33 2.77
N GLU A 6 10.02 5.31 3.47
CA GLU A 6 9.08 6.28 2.91
C GLU A 6 9.75 7.25 1.92
N GLU A 7 11.04 7.55 2.11
CA GLU A 7 11.80 8.46 1.23
C GLU A 7 12.20 7.74 -0.06
N LYS A 8 12.67 6.48 0.04
CA LYS A 8 12.98 5.65 -1.13
C LYS A 8 11.78 5.48 -2.05
N LEU A 9 10.60 5.20 -1.47
CA LEU A 9 9.37 5.08 -2.24
C LEU A 9 9.04 6.36 -3.00
N LYS A 10 9.21 7.53 -2.39
CA LYS A 10 9.02 8.81 -3.08
C LYS A 10 9.99 8.99 -4.24
N GLU A 11 11.26 8.66 -4.06
CA GLU A 11 12.27 8.72 -5.14
C GLU A 11 11.94 7.74 -6.27
N GLU A 12 11.38 6.57 -5.94
CA GLU A 12 10.92 5.58 -6.92
C GLU A 12 9.61 5.99 -7.63
N GLY A 13 8.95 7.07 -7.20
CA GLY A 13 7.69 7.56 -7.79
C GLY A 13 6.43 6.96 -7.17
N TYR A 14 6.53 6.30 -6.02
CA TYR A 14 5.38 5.84 -5.26
C TYR A 14 4.72 6.98 -4.49
N ILE A 15 3.40 7.04 -4.56
CA ILE A 15 2.57 7.96 -3.78
C ILE A 15 1.94 7.22 -2.60
N ARG A 16 1.76 7.90 -1.47
CA ARG A 16 1.10 7.29 -0.32
C ARG A 16 -0.38 7.09 -0.63
N TYR A 17 -0.83 5.84 -0.65
CA TYR A 17 -2.22 5.51 -0.82
C TYR A 17 -2.99 5.89 0.44
N ARG A 18 -4.00 6.74 0.29
CA ARG A 18 -4.86 7.22 1.39
C ARG A 18 -6.29 6.66 1.31
N GLY A 19 -6.56 5.78 0.35
CA GLY A 19 -7.85 5.14 0.22
C GLY A 19 -8.08 4.12 1.32
N ALA A 20 -9.35 3.74 1.49
CA ALA A 20 -9.66 2.58 2.30
C ALA A 20 -9.11 1.32 1.62
N VAL A 21 -8.61 0.40 2.44
CA VAL A 21 -8.19 -0.93 2.01
C VAL A 21 -9.05 -1.91 2.79
N ASP A 22 -9.72 -2.77 2.07
CA ASP A 22 -10.63 -3.77 2.59
C ASP A 22 -9.88 -4.81 3.44
N ALA A 23 -10.59 -5.39 4.40
CA ALA A 23 -10.07 -6.44 5.27
C ALA A 23 -9.54 -7.64 4.45
N SER A 24 -10.21 -7.96 3.34
CA SER A 24 -9.90 -9.09 2.46
C SER A 24 -8.46 -9.03 1.91
N VAL A 25 -7.91 -7.83 1.67
CA VAL A 25 -6.52 -7.66 1.24
C VAL A 25 -5.56 -8.15 2.31
N TYR A 26 -5.82 -7.78 3.57
CA TYR A 26 -4.98 -8.21 4.68
C TYR A 26 -5.12 -9.71 4.94
N GLU A 27 -6.32 -10.27 4.80
CA GLU A 27 -6.56 -11.71 4.92
C GLU A 27 -5.83 -12.50 3.82
N TYR A 28 -5.86 -12.01 2.58
CA TYR A 28 -5.11 -12.59 1.46
C TYR A 28 -3.60 -12.65 1.73
N PHE A 29 -3.05 -11.56 2.28
CA PHE A 29 -1.64 -11.50 2.68
C PHE A 29 -1.35 -12.13 4.05
N ASN A 30 -2.35 -12.68 4.72
CA ASN A 30 -2.26 -13.18 6.10
C ASN A 30 -1.62 -12.16 7.07
N CYS A 31 -1.90 -10.88 6.86
CA CYS A 31 -1.28 -9.77 7.57
C CYS A 31 -2.03 -9.47 8.88
N ASP A 32 -1.52 -9.98 9.99
CA ASP A 32 -2.05 -9.74 11.35
C ASP A 32 -1.95 -8.26 11.79
N HIS A 33 -1.10 -7.48 11.11
CA HIS A 33 -0.79 -6.08 11.46
C HIS A 33 -1.42 -5.07 10.50
N SER A 34 -2.65 -5.29 10.07
CA SER A 34 -3.40 -4.39 9.17
C SER A 34 -3.43 -2.94 9.67
N TRP A 35 -3.54 -2.73 10.98
CA TRP A 35 -3.51 -1.40 11.62
C TRP A 35 -2.20 -0.62 11.46
N LYS A 36 -1.08 -1.30 11.18
CA LYS A 36 0.21 -0.66 10.86
C LYS A 36 0.44 -0.49 9.37
N ALA A 37 -0.43 -1.06 8.53
CA ALA A 37 -0.23 -1.07 7.10
C ALA A 37 -0.15 0.34 6.53
N LYS A 38 0.87 0.58 5.73
CA LYS A 38 1.08 1.82 4.98
C LYS A 38 1.21 1.46 3.52
N TRP A 39 0.12 1.62 2.78
CA TRP A 39 0.09 1.33 1.36
C TRP A 39 0.60 2.51 0.55
N TYR A 40 1.30 2.20 -0.52
CA TYR A 40 1.82 3.12 -1.50
C TYR A 40 1.45 2.63 -2.88
N LEU A 41 1.04 3.53 -3.77
CA LEU A 41 0.60 3.23 -5.12
C LEU A 41 1.60 3.83 -6.12
N LYS A 42 1.96 3.07 -7.14
CA LYS A 42 2.70 3.53 -8.32
C LYS A 42 2.20 2.78 -9.55
N GLU A 43 1.59 3.47 -10.51
CA GLU A 43 1.18 2.87 -11.79
C GLU A 43 0.34 1.58 -11.64
N GLY A 44 -0.57 1.53 -10.65
CA GLY A 44 -1.37 0.32 -10.35
C GLY A 44 -0.65 -0.72 -9.48
N HIS A 45 0.59 -0.47 -9.07
CA HIS A 45 1.35 -1.27 -8.13
C HIS A 45 1.17 -0.77 -6.70
N TYR A 46 0.59 -1.60 -5.84
CA TYR A 46 0.40 -1.34 -4.42
C TYR A 46 1.51 -2.01 -3.62
N CYS A 47 2.18 -1.25 -2.76
CA CYS A 47 3.23 -1.75 -1.89
C CYS A 47 2.96 -1.31 -0.45
N CYS A 48 2.86 -2.27 0.46
CA CYS A 48 2.79 -2.03 1.89
C CYS A 48 4.21 -1.88 2.46
N ARG A 49 4.47 -0.78 3.17
CA ARG A 49 5.69 -0.62 4.00
C ARG A 49 5.38 -0.54 5.49
N GLY A 50 4.17 -0.91 5.88
CA GLY A 50 3.75 -0.98 7.27
C GLY A 50 4.09 -2.30 7.95
N CYS A 51 4.08 -3.40 7.19
CA CYS A 51 4.44 -4.73 7.67
C CYS A 51 5.91 -5.07 7.39
N LYS A 52 6.47 -6.02 8.14
CA LYS A 52 7.85 -6.49 7.96
C LYS A 52 8.05 -7.20 6.62
N GLU A 53 7.00 -7.86 6.14
CA GLU A 53 6.98 -8.66 4.91
C GLU A 53 6.96 -7.81 3.63
N ARG A 54 6.61 -6.53 3.75
CA ARG A 54 6.57 -5.58 2.63
C ARG A 54 5.69 -6.07 1.48
N CYS A 55 4.48 -6.50 1.81
CA CYS A 55 3.52 -7.06 0.86
C CYS A 55 3.35 -6.14 -0.36
N GLU A 56 3.31 -6.71 -1.56
CA GLU A 56 3.07 -6.00 -2.79
C GLU A 56 1.98 -6.70 -3.60
N THR A 57 1.14 -5.91 -4.26
CA THR A 57 0.09 -6.42 -5.14
C THR A 57 -0.11 -5.48 -6.32
N ARG A 58 -0.49 -6.06 -7.46
CA ARG A 58 -0.96 -5.34 -8.64
C ARG A 58 -2.47 -5.40 -8.79
N GLU A 59 -3.12 -6.12 -7.89
CA GLU A 59 -4.56 -6.28 -7.89
C GLU A 59 -5.15 -5.11 -7.12
N PRO A 60 -5.99 -4.28 -7.76
CA PRO A 60 -6.75 -3.25 -7.06
C PRO A 60 -7.90 -3.84 -6.24
N ASP A 61 -8.08 -5.17 -6.24
CA ASP A 61 -9.13 -5.83 -5.48
C ASP A 61 -8.96 -5.56 -3.97
N GLY A 62 -10.05 -5.10 -3.34
CA GLY A 62 -10.03 -4.60 -1.97
C GLY A 62 -9.34 -3.25 -1.76
N PHE A 63 -8.74 -2.62 -2.77
CA PHE A 63 -8.33 -1.22 -2.70
C PHE A 63 -9.48 -0.35 -3.19
N GLN A 64 -10.07 0.48 -2.32
CA GLN A 64 -11.06 1.46 -2.76
C GLN A 64 -10.43 2.48 -3.71
N LEU A 65 -10.56 2.23 -5.01
CA LEU A 65 -10.30 3.23 -6.03
C LEU A 65 -11.14 4.45 -5.70
N PHE A 66 -10.49 5.59 -5.50
CA PHE A 66 -11.20 6.86 -5.55
C PHE A 66 -11.74 6.97 -6.97
N LEU A 67 -13.02 6.68 -7.14
CA LEU A 67 -13.77 7.19 -8.27
C LEU A 67 -13.70 8.71 -8.13
N ASP A 68 -12.77 9.33 -8.85
CA ASP A 68 -12.81 10.74 -9.17
C ASP A 68 -14.08 10.92 -10.01
N LEU A 69 -15.21 11.09 -9.32
CA LEU A 69 -16.46 11.55 -9.91
C LEU A 69 -16.23 13.03 -10.21
N GLY A 70 -15.64 13.27 -11.39
CA GLY A 70 -15.51 14.60 -11.98
C GLY A 70 -16.85 15.29 -12.17
#